data_AF-A0A415VF73-F1
#
_entry.id   AF-A0A415VF73-F1
#
_cell.length_a   1.000
_cell.length_b   1.000
_cell.length_c   1.000
_cell.angle_alpha   90.00
_cell.angle_beta   90.00
_cell.angle_gamma   90.00
#
_symmetry.space_group_name_H-M   'P 1'
#
loop_
_entity.id
_entity.type
_entity.pdbx_description
1 polymer ?
#
loop_
_entity_poly.entity_id
_entity_poly.type
_entity_poly.pdbx_seq_one_letter_code
_entity_poly.pdbx_strand_id
1 'polypeptide(L)'
;MSGAGVVDFDKYVEGYAAFIKKWNVKNFFELDIDSVVGIREVERLREKLERLSGRKPIPVWHKSRGKEYFVEMCKNYPYVAIGGIVTKEIPINKYEKLFPWFVKTAHKYGCKIHALGYTNIRGLHTYHFDSVDSTAWLYGNMSGSIYKFNAKNGTMDKTKAPEGKKLRSKLVAAHNFGEWVRFMKYARARL
;
A
#
# COMPACT_ATOMS: atom_id res chain seq x y z
N MET A 1 10.20 -2.29 -30.68
CA MET A 1 10.72 -3.44 -29.92
C MET A 1 12.02 -3.01 -29.27
N SER A 2 11.98 -2.55 -28.02
CA SER A 2 13.17 -2.32 -27.21
C SER A 2 13.50 -3.62 -26.47
N GLY A 3 14.71 -4.13 -26.63
CA GLY A 3 15.17 -5.36 -25.98
C GLY A 3 15.14 -5.19 -24.46
N ALA A 4 14.10 -5.71 -23.81
CA ALA A 4 14.05 -5.85 -22.38
C ALA A 4 15.03 -6.98 -22.01
N GLY A 5 16.13 -6.63 -21.35
CA GLY A 5 17.00 -7.62 -20.73
C GLY A 5 16.16 -8.51 -19.82
N VAL A 6 16.35 -9.83 -19.93
CA VAL A 6 15.68 -10.81 -19.07
C VAL A 6 16.04 -10.47 -17.62
N VAL A 7 15.03 -10.11 -16.82
CA VAL A 7 15.23 -9.79 -15.41
C VAL A 7 15.50 -11.10 -14.67
N ASP A 8 16.66 -11.18 -14.02
CA ASP A 8 16.99 -12.27 -13.10
C ASP A 8 16.33 -12.00 -11.73
N PHE A 9 15.12 -12.52 -11.57
CA PHE A 9 14.35 -12.37 -10.33
C PHE A 9 14.97 -13.10 -9.14
N ASP A 10 15.72 -14.17 -9.38
CA ASP A 10 16.43 -14.89 -8.34
C ASP A 10 17.52 -14.01 -7.71
N LYS A 11 18.31 -13.33 -8.54
CA LYS A 11 19.33 -12.36 -8.11
C LYS A 11 18.71 -11.14 -7.45
N TYR A 12 17.56 -10.67 -7.95
CA TYR A 12 16.83 -9.57 -7.32
C TYR A 12 16.38 -9.94 -5.91
N VAL A 13 15.78 -11.13 -5.71
CA VAL A 13 15.34 -11.62 -4.39
C VAL A 13 16.51 -11.76 -3.43
N GLU A 14 17.67 -12.22 -3.89
CA GLU A 14 18.88 -12.30 -3.07
C GLU A 14 19.33 -10.91 -2.58
N GLY A 15 19.39 -9.93 -3.48
CA GLY A 15 19.71 -8.54 -3.14
C GLY A 15 18.67 -7.93 -2.18
N TYR A 16 17.39 -8.21 -2.40
CA TYR A 16 16.31 -7.74 -1.55
C TYR A 16 16.38 -8.35 -0.14
N ALA A 17 16.60 -9.67 -0.04
CA ALA A 17 16.82 -10.34 1.24
C ALA A 17 18.06 -9.81 1.98
N ALA A 18 19.15 -9.53 1.26
CA ALA A 18 20.34 -8.92 1.83
C ALA A 18 20.05 -7.50 2.37
N PHE A 19 19.27 -6.70 1.63
CA PHE A 19 18.82 -5.38 2.08
C PHE A 19 17.97 -5.47 3.37
N ILE A 20 16.99 -6.37 3.41
CA ILE A 20 16.12 -6.60 4.57
C ILE A 20 16.96 -6.94 5.80
N LYS A 21 17.95 -7.84 5.66
CA LYS A 21 18.85 -8.22 6.76
C LYS A 21 19.75 -7.07 7.19
N LYS A 22 20.41 -6.40 6.24
CA LYS A 22 21.33 -5.29 6.50
C LYS A 22 20.68 -4.17 7.32
N TRP A 23 19.43 -3.84 7.02
CA TRP A 23 18.70 -2.74 7.67
C TRP A 23 17.69 -3.22 8.72
N ASN A 24 17.67 -4.52 9.04
CA ASN A 24 16.75 -5.13 10.00
C ASN A 24 15.28 -4.74 9.74
N VAL A 25 14.89 -4.72 8.46
CA VAL A 25 13.54 -4.32 8.02
C VAL A 25 12.52 -5.28 8.63
N LYS A 26 11.54 -4.72 9.35
CA LYS A 26 10.56 -5.53 10.10
C LYS A 26 9.41 -6.03 9.25
N ASN A 27 8.90 -5.17 8.38
CA ASN A 27 7.77 -5.43 7.49
C ASN A 27 8.22 -5.11 6.06
N PHE A 28 8.01 -6.04 5.15
CA PHE A 28 8.39 -5.91 3.74
C PHE A 28 7.43 -6.75 2.90
N PHE A 29 7.13 -6.31 1.69
CA PHE A 29 6.23 -7.03 0.79
C PHE A 29 6.97 -8.12 0.02
N GLU A 30 6.22 -9.10 -0.45
CA GLU A 30 6.67 -9.99 -1.52
C GLU A 30 6.94 -9.23 -2.83
N LEU A 31 7.48 -9.95 -3.83
CA LEU A 31 7.52 -9.43 -5.18
C LEU A 31 6.13 -9.53 -5.80
N ASP A 32 5.44 -8.39 -5.89
CA ASP A 32 4.10 -8.28 -6.45
C ASP A 32 4.13 -8.19 -7.99
N ILE A 33 4.39 -9.32 -8.65
CA ILE A 33 4.65 -9.39 -10.11
C ILE A 33 3.88 -10.51 -10.81
N ASP A 34 2.70 -10.88 -10.29
CA ASP A 34 1.81 -11.92 -10.82
C ASP A 34 1.55 -11.78 -12.31
N SER A 35 1.35 -10.54 -12.77
CA SER A 35 1.05 -10.22 -14.17
C SER A 35 2.25 -10.45 -15.11
N VAL A 36 3.45 -10.60 -14.58
CA VAL A 36 4.70 -10.78 -15.33
C VAL A 36 5.12 -12.24 -15.38
N VAL A 37 5.08 -12.94 -14.24
CA VAL A 37 5.66 -14.30 -14.11
C VAL A 37 4.65 -15.37 -13.69
N GLY A 38 3.42 -14.98 -13.32
CA GLY A 38 2.39 -15.88 -12.81
C GLY A 38 2.57 -16.25 -11.34
N ILE A 39 1.47 -16.68 -10.70
CA ILE A 39 1.42 -16.91 -9.25
C ILE A 39 2.39 -17.99 -8.75
N ARG A 40 2.58 -19.07 -9.51
CA ARG A 40 3.49 -20.16 -9.10
C ARG A 40 4.93 -19.66 -8.92
N GLU A 41 5.36 -18.77 -9.81
CA GLU A 41 6.70 -18.21 -9.73
C GLU A 41 6.82 -17.17 -8.61
N VAL A 42 5.77 -16.37 -8.38
CA VAL A 42 5.70 -15.47 -7.21
C VAL A 42 5.80 -16.26 -5.90
N GLU A 43 5.11 -17.39 -5.79
CA GLU A 43 5.19 -18.27 -4.60
C GLU A 43 6.60 -18.83 -4.39
N ARG A 44 7.24 -19.32 -5.46
CA ARG A 44 8.65 -19.79 -5.39
C ARG A 44 9.59 -18.67 -4.94
N LEU A 45 9.44 -17.46 -5.48
CA LEU A 45 10.24 -16.30 -5.12
C LEU A 45 9.96 -15.83 -3.69
N ARG A 46 8.70 -15.89 -3.23
CA ARG A 46 8.28 -15.60 -1.85
C ARG A 46 8.94 -16.55 -0.86
N GLU A 47 8.90 -17.85 -1.13
CA GLU A 47 9.56 -18.87 -0.31
C GLU A 47 11.09 -18.65 -0.24
N LYS A 48 11.71 -18.33 -1.38
CA LYS A 48 13.13 -17.97 -1.43
C LYS A 48 13.42 -16.73 -0.59
N LEU A 49 12.61 -15.68 -0.71
CA LEU A 49 12.75 -14.43 0.05
C LEU A 49 12.60 -14.68 1.55
N GLU A 50 11.60 -15.45 1.96
CA GLU A 50 11.36 -15.82 3.36
C GLU A 50 12.57 -16.57 3.94
N ARG A 51 13.05 -17.59 3.24
CA ARG A 51 14.24 -18.36 3.65
C ARG A 51 15.48 -17.48 3.78
N LEU A 52 15.76 -16.63 2.80
CA LEU A 52 16.98 -15.81 2.76
C LEU A 52 16.96 -14.64 3.75
N SER A 53 15.78 -14.07 4.01
CA SER A 53 15.60 -12.95 4.94
C SER A 53 15.37 -13.40 6.39
N GLY A 54 14.95 -14.66 6.60
CA GLY A 54 14.61 -15.21 7.91
C GLY A 54 13.31 -14.62 8.50
N ARG A 55 12.45 -14.04 7.65
CA ARG A 55 11.22 -13.33 8.05
C ARG A 55 10.14 -13.57 7.00
N LYS A 56 8.88 -13.62 7.42
CA LYS A 56 7.74 -13.71 6.51
C LYS A 56 7.53 -12.37 5.78
N PRO A 57 7.51 -12.34 4.43
CA PRO A 57 7.04 -11.17 3.71
C PRO A 57 5.53 -10.95 3.93
N ILE A 58 5.04 -9.78 3.54
CA ILE A 58 3.62 -9.47 3.42
C ILE A 58 3.18 -9.86 1.99
N PRO A 59 2.45 -10.97 1.80
CA PRO A 59 1.92 -11.32 0.49
C PRO A 59 0.81 -10.34 0.07
N VAL A 60 0.74 -10.06 -1.24
CA VAL A 60 -0.19 -9.09 -1.83
C VAL A 60 -1.27 -9.82 -2.60
N TRP A 61 -2.53 -9.67 -2.22
CA TRP A 61 -3.64 -10.30 -2.91
C TRP A 61 -4.10 -9.48 -4.11
N HIS A 62 -4.33 -10.16 -5.23
CA HIS A 62 -4.99 -9.61 -6.43
C HIS A 62 -6.23 -10.40 -6.79
N LYS A 63 -7.12 -9.78 -7.58
CA LYS A 63 -8.41 -10.39 -7.98
C LYS A 63 -8.24 -11.78 -8.59
N SER A 64 -7.21 -11.96 -9.42
CA SER A 64 -6.91 -13.21 -10.13
C SER A 64 -6.66 -14.39 -9.18
N ARG A 65 -6.25 -14.14 -7.93
CA ARG A 65 -5.94 -15.18 -6.95
C ARG A 65 -7.19 -15.79 -6.30
N GLY A 66 -8.35 -15.12 -6.35
CA GLY A 66 -9.60 -15.65 -5.79
C GLY A 66 -9.70 -15.56 -4.26
N LYS A 67 -10.90 -15.78 -3.71
CA LYS A 67 -11.18 -15.57 -2.27
C LYS A 67 -10.52 -16.62 -1.38
N GLU A 68 -10.49 -17.85 -1.86
CA GLU A 68 -9.94 -19.01 -1.15
C GLU A 68 -8.45 -18.80 -0.91
N TYR A 69 -7.73 -18.25 -1.89
CA TYR A 69 -6.33 -17.87 -1.74
C TYR A 69 -6.12 -16.80 -0.68
N PHE A 70 -7.00 -15.79 -0.63
CA PHE A 70 -6.92 -14.77 0.43
C PHE A 70 -7.08 -15.37 1.83
N VAL A 71 -8.02 -16.30 1.99
CA VAL A 71 -8.21 -17.02 3.25
C VAL A 71 -6.94 -17.78 3.63
N GLU A 72 -6.30 -18.44 2.66
CA GLU A 72 -5.07 -19.19 2.89
C GLU A 72 -3.87 -18.29 3.23
N MET A 73 -3.76 -17.13 2.58
CA MET A 73 -2.79 -16.10 2.97
C MET A 73 -2.98 -15.69 4.44
N CYS A 74 -4.22 -15.44 4.87
CA CYS A 74 -4.52 -15.02 6.25
C CYS A 74 -4.21 -16.09 7.30
N LYS A 75 -4.28 -17.38 6.96
CA LYS A 75 -3.91 -18.46 7.89
C LYS A 75 -2.39 -18.61 8.04
N ASN A 76 -1.65 -18.37 6.95
CA ASN A 76 -0.22 -18.68 6.89
C ASN A 76 0.69 -17.49 7.18
N TYR A 77 0.19 -16.27 7.05
CA TYR A 77 0.96 -15.05 7.24
C TYR A 77 0.33 -14.17 8.33
N PRO A 78 1.14 -13.56 9.21
CA PRO A 78 0.64 -12.67 10.27
C PRO A 78 0.16 -11.32 9.72
N TYR A 79 0.49 -11.02 8.47
CA TYR A 79 0.18 -9.75 7.82
C TYR A 79 0.04 -9.98 6.31
N VAL A 80 -1.08 -9.58 5.73
CA VAL A 80 -1.37 -9.62 4.30
C VAL A 80 -1.67 -8.22 3.75
N ALA A 81 -1.58 -8.05 2.44
CA ALA A 81 -1.99 -6.83 1.77
C ALA A 81 -3.01 -7.12 0.67
N ILE A 82 -3.82 -6.12 0.33
CA ILE A 82 -4.67 -6.11 -0.86
C ILE A 82 -4.09 -5.13 -1.88
N GLY A 83 -3.73 -5.67 -3.04
CA GLY A 83 -3.33 -4.93 -4.24
C GLY A 83 -4.53 -4.58 -5.11
N GLY A 84 -4.29 -4.19 -6.36
CA GLY A 84 -5.36 -4.02 -7.36
C GLY A 84 -6.23 -2.76 -7.23
N ILE A 85 -6.16 -2.06 -6.09
CA ILE A 85 -6.98 -0.86 -5.79
C ILE A 85 -6.71 0.25 -6.80
N VAL A 86 -5.43 0.54 -7.04
CA VAL A 86 -4.97 1.65 -7.89
C VAL A 86 -4.97 1.26 -9.37
N THR A 87 -4.70 -0.01 -9.69
CA THR A 87 -4.62 -0.53 -11.06
C THR A 87 -6.00 -0.70 -11.72
N LYS A 88 -7.09 -0.43 -10.99
CA LYS A 88 -8.49 -0.52 -11.47
C LYS A 88 -8.88 -1.92 -11.96
N GLU A 89 -8.21 -2.97 -11.48
CA GLU A 89 -8.57 -4.37 -11.76
C GLU A 89 -10.03 -4.68 -11.39
N ILE A 90 -10.50 -3.98 -10.35
CA ILE A 90 -11.91 -3.89 -9.99
C ILE A 90 -12.27 -2.41 -9.89
N PRO A 91 -13.42 -1.99 -10.42
CA PRO A 91 -13.95 -0.66 -10.16
C PRO A 91 -14.00 -0.36 -8.65
N ILE A 92 -13.48 0.78 -8.21
CA ILE A 92 -13.29 1.11 -6.79
C ILE A 92 -14.58 0.93 -5.96
N ASN A 93 -15.73 1.29 -6.52
CA ASN A 93 -17.05 1.13 -5.90
C ASN A 93 -17.46 -0.33 -5.66
N LYS A 94 -16.93 -1.27 -6.43
CA LYS A 94 -17.10 -2.71 -6.23
C LYS A 94 -16.06 -3.24 -5.24
N TYR A 95 -14.84 -2.70 -5.27
CA TYR A 95 -13.76 -3.10 -4.37
C TYR A 95 -14.05 -2.71 -2.92
N GLU A 96 -14.53 -1.48 -2.69
CA GLU A 96 -14.92 -0.97 -1.37
C GLU A 96 -16.04 -1.80 -0.71
N LYS A 97 -16.93 -2.41 -1.50
CA LYS A 97 -17.97 -3.32 -0.98
C LYS A 97 -17.39 -4.63 -0.44
N LEU A 98 -16.19 -5.03 -0.88
CA LEU A 98 -15.52 -6.25 -0.44
C LEU A 98 -14.63 -6.00 0.78
N PHE A 99 -14.24 -4.76 1.07
CA PHE A 99 -13.35 -4.43 2.18
C PHE A 99 -13.82 -4.96 3.54
N PRO A 100 -15.10 -4.84 3.93
CA PRO A 100 -15.57 -5.43 5.18
C PRO A 100 -15.33 -6.94 5.25
N TRP A 101 -15.47 -7.66 4.13
CA TRP A 101 -15.20 -9.10 4.09
C TRP A 101 -13.71 -9.41 4.21
N PHE A 102 -12.84 -8.67 3.52
CA PHE A 102 -11.38 -8.85 3.61
C PHE A 102 -10.87 -8.59 5.02
N VAL A 103 -11.25 -7.46 5.61
CA VAL A 103 -10.85 -7.06 6.97
C VAL A 103 -11.34 -8.09 7.99
N LYS A 104 -12.64 -8.43 7.97
CA LYS A 104 -13.21 -9.45 8.87
C LYS A 104 -12.52 -10.81 8.72
N THR A 105 -12.20 -11.21 7.50
CA THR A 105 -11.52 -12.48 7.24
C THR A 105 -10.10 -12.49 7.79
N ALA A 106 -9.32 -11.43 7.56
CA ALA A 106 -7.97 -11.32 8.10
C ALA A 106 -7.99 -11.37 9.64
N HIS A 107 -8.84 -10.55 10.28
CA HIS A 107 -8.97 -10.50 11.73
C HIS A 107 -9.48 -11.80 12.34
N LYS A 108 -10.37 -12.54 11.64
CA LYS A 108 -10.82 -13.88 12.06
C LYS A 108 -9.65 -14.86 12.26
N TYR A 109 -8.60 -14.74 11.45
CA TYR A 109 -7.41 -15.58 11.53
C TYR A 109 -6.25 -14.92 12.31
N GLY A 110 -6.49 -13.81 13.01
CA GLY A 110 -5.45 -13.08 13.74
C GLY A 110 -4.40 -12.41 12.83
N CYS A 111 -4.72 -12.24 11.55
CA CYS A 111 -3.85 -11.64 10.55
C CYS A 111 -4.16 -10.14 10.40
N LYS A 112 -3.11 -9.32 10.34
CA LYS A 112 -3.23 -7.90 9.97
C LYS A 112 -3.48 -7.74 8.48
N ILE A 113 -4.12 -6.65 8.08
CA ILE A 113 -4.39 -6.34 6.66
C ILE A 113 -3.98 -4.92 6.28
N HIS A 114 -3.25 -4.81 5.17
CA HIS A 114 -2.79 -3.55 4.58
C HIS A 114 -3.52 -3.25 3.27
N ALA A 115 -4.02 -2.04 3.07
CA ALA A 115 -4.58 -1.62 1.78
C ALA A 115 -3.58 -0.77 0.99
N LEU A 116 -3.04 -1.34 -0.10
CA LEU A 116 -2.01 -0.69 -0.91
C LEU A 116 -2.56 0.51 -1.67
N GLY A 117 -1.94 1.67 -1.49
CA GLY A 117 -2.29 2.90 -2.20
C GLY A 117 -3.69 3.47 -1.89
N TYR A 118 -4.31 3.07 -0.77
CA TYR A 118 -5.66 3.51 -0.42
C TYR A 118 -5.65 4.86 0.32
N THR A 119 -6.22 5.89 -0.31
CA THR A 119 -6.23 7.27 0.23
C THR A 119 -7.62 7.89 0.34
N ASN A 120 -8.69 7.08 0.23
CA ASN A 120 -10.04 7.61 0.40
C ASN A 120 -10.29 7.87 1.89
N ILE A 121 -10.13 9.14 2.30
CA ILE A 121 -10.25 9.56 3.70
C ILE A 121 -11.59 9.11 4.31
N ARG A 122 -12.71 9.27 3.59
CA ARG A 122 -14.03 8.83 4.09
C ARG A 122 -14.05 7.32 4.34
N GLY A 123 -13.48 6.56 3.41
CA GLY A 123 -13.36 5.11 3.55
C GLY A 123 -12.45 4.69 4.71
N LEU A 124 -11.42 5.46 5.05
CA LEU A 124 -10.57 5.18 6.23
C LEU A 124 -11.36 5.25 7.56
N HIS A 125 -12.46 6.01 7.62
CA HIS A 125 -13.36 6.02 8.78
C HIS A 125 -14.31 4.80 8.81
N THR A 126 -14.45 4.09 7.69
CA THR A 126 -15.43 3.00 7.54
C THR A 126 -14.75 1.63 7.51
N TYR A 127 -13.59 1.54 6.87
CA TYR A 127 -12.86 0.30 6.63
C TYR A 127 -11.63 0.29 7.54
N HIS A 128 -11.74 -0.46 8.63
CA HIS A 128 -10.71 -0.58 9.67
C HIS A 128 -9.56 -1.50 9.24
N PHE A 129 -8.85 -1.12 8.18
CA PHE A 129 -7.57 -1.73 7.83
C PHE A 129 -6.53 -1.47 8.94
N ASP A 130 -5.64 -2.42 9.19
CA ASP A 130 -4.56 -2.25 10.17
C ASP A 130 -3.53 -1.21 9.71
N SER A 131 -3.37 -1.05 8.40
CA SER A 131 -2.70 0.12 7.83
C SER A 131 -3.01 0.33 6.34
N VAL A 132 -2.63 1.50 5.85
CA VAL A 132 -2.71 1.89 4.44
C VAL A 132 -1.47 2.72 4.09
N ASP A 133 -1.14 2.81 2.81
CA ASP A 133 -0.11 3.72 2.32
C ASP A 133 -0.64 4.60 1.17
N SER A 134 0.08 5.70 0.93
CA SER A 134 -0.25 6.62 -0.16
C SER A 134 0.89 7.56 -0.49
N THR A 135 0.97 7.91 -1.78
CA THR A 135 1.79 9.02 -2.29
C THR A 135 1.01 10.35 -2.38
N ALA A 136 -0.24 10.41 -1.91
CA ALA A 136 -1.12 11.59 -1.99
C ALA A 136 -0.49 12.87 -1.43
N TRP A 137 0.39 12.75 -0.43
CA TRP A 137 1.12 13.86 0.15
C TRP A 137 2.04 14.59 -0.85
N LEU A 138 2.51 13.91 -1.91
CA LEU A 138 3.29 14.50 -3.00
C LEU A 138 2.41 15.29 -4.00
N TYR A 139 1.17 14.85 -4.21
CA TYR A 139 0.28 15.40 -5.24
C TYR A 139 -0.07 16.87 -5.01
N GLY A 140 -0.04 17.35 -3.78
CA GLY A 140 -0.23 18.76 -3.48
C GLY A 140 0.82 19.59 -4.20
N ASN A 141 2.10 19.26 -4.00
CA ASN A 141 3.20 19.99 -4.63
C ASN A 141 3.23 19.76 -6.16
N MET A 142 3.01 18.53 -6.63
CA MET A 142 3.00 18.21 -8.07
C MET A 142 1.89 18.93 -8.84
N SER A 143 0.71 19.13 -8.22
CA SER A 143 -0.45 19.75 -8.87
C SER A 143 -0.61 21.24 -8.55
N GLY A 144 0.40 21.89 -7.97
CA GLY A 144 0.32 23.31 -7.62
C GLY A 144 -0.78 23.60 -6.59
N SER A 145 -0.92 22.73 -5.58
CA SER A 145 -1.93 22.81 -4.53
C SER A 145 -1.35 22.74 -3.12
N ILE A 146 -2.03 23.42 -2.20
CA ILE A 146 -1.78 23.39 -0.77
C ILE A 146 -2.84 22.50 -0.11
N TYR A 147 -2.39 21.60 0.76
CA TYR A 147 -3.27 20.81 1.61
C TYR A 147 -3.47 21.47 2.96
N LYS A 148 -4.62 21.26 3.59
CA LYS A 148 -4.89 21.65 4.97
C LYS A 148 -5.71 20.58 5.66
N PHE A 149 -5.21 20.05 6.75
CA PHE A 149 -5.92 19.05 7.54
C PHE A 149 -6.97 19.71 8.44
N ASN A 150 -8.19 19.17 8.43
CA ASN A 150 -9.29 19.60 9.28
C ASN A 150 -9.57 18.54 10.36
N ALA A 151 -9.09 18.80 11.57
CA ALA A 151 -9.24 17.89 12.70
C ALA A 151 -10.68 17.76 13.23
N LYS A 152 -11.60 18.65 12.85
CA LYS A 152 -13.00 18.59 13.31
C LYS A 152 -13.78 17.47 12.66
N ASN A 153 -13.51 17.21 11.37
CA ASN A 153 -14.22 16.24 10.56
C ASN A 153 -13.29 15.18 9.92
N GLY A 154 -11.98 15.25 10.20
CA GLY A 154 -11.00 14.29 9.69
C GLY A 154 -10.64 14.46 8.21
N THR A 155 -11.02 15.57 7.56
CA THR A 155 -10.80 15.75 6.10
C THR A 155 -9.48 16.43 5.76
N MET A 156 -9.05 16.26 4.51
CA MET A 156 -7.93 16.99 3.91
C MET A 156 -8.45 17.94 2.84
N ASP A 157 -8.44 19.23 3.13
CA ASP A 157 -8.88 20.26 2.20
C ASP A 157 -7.74 20.56 1.21
N LYS A 158 -8.08 20.77 -0.06
CA LYS A 158 -7.13 21.06 -1.14
C LYS A 158 -7.44 22.40 -1.77
N THR A 159 -6.47 23.31 -1.74
CA THR A 159 -6.58 24.63 -2.37
C THR A 159 -5.55 24.76 -3.48
N LYS A 160 -5.98 25.12 -4.70
CA LYS A 160 -5.05 25.39 -5.80
C LYS A 160 -4.41 26.76 -5.64
N ALA A 161 -3.22 26.94 -6.22
CA ALA A 161 -2.67 28.27 -6.43
C ALA A 161 -3.65 29.14 -7.23
N PRO A 162 -3.75 30.45 -6.90
CA PRO A 162 -4.48 31.39 -7.75
C PRO A 162 -3.93 31.39 -9.18
N GLU A 163 -4.80 31.70 -10.14
CA GLU A 163 -4.41 31.81 -11.54
C GLU A 163 -3.26 32.81 -11.72
N GLY A 164 -2.30 32.46 -12.59
CA GLY A 164 -1.11 33.27 -12.84
C GLY A 164 -0.07 33.32 -11.70
N LYS A 165 -0.28 32.60 -10.59
CA LYS A 165 0.67 32.52 -9.47
C LYS A 165 1.35 31.16 -9.40
N LYS A 166 2.63 31.16 -9.05
CA LYS A 166 3.41 29.95 -8.78
C LYS A 166 3.54 29.72 -7.28
N LEU A 167 3.45 28.46 -6.88
CA LEU A 167 3.74 28.06 -5.51
C LEU A 167 5.24 28.12 -5.23
N ARG A 168 5.60 28.44 -3.98
CA ARG A 168 6.97 28.28 -3.47
C ARG A 168 7.20 26.81 -3.15
N SER A 169 7.60 26.01 -4.15
CA SER A 169 7.57 24.54 -4.10
C SER A 169 8.19 23.92 -2.85
N LYS A 170 9.38 24.37 -2.40
CA LYS A 170 10.02 23.83 -1.19
C LYS A 170 9.19 24.06 0.08
N LEU A 171 8.63 25.25 0.23
CA LEU A 171 7.79 25.59 1.39
C LEU A 171 6.47 24.85 1.37
N VAL A 172 5.84 24.75 0.20
CA VAL A 172 4.59 24.01 0.04
C VAL A 172 4.79 22.52 0.26
N ALA A 173 5.89 21.94 -0.20
CA ALA A 173 6.21 20.54 0.08
C ALA A 173 6.33 20.27 1.58
N ALA A 174 7.06 21.10 2.32
CA ALA A 174 7.19 20.98 3.77
C ALA A 174 5.84 21.18 4.49
N HIS A 175 5.04 22.16 4.07
CA HIS A 175 3.71 22.40 4.61
C HIS A 175 2.77 21.22 4.37
N ASN A 176 2.64 20.77 3.13
CA ASN A 176 1.77 19.65 2.76
C ASN A 176 2.16 18.37 3.51
N PHE A 177 3.45 18.08 3.61
CA PHE A 177 3.94 16.96 4.42
C PHE A 177 3.50 17.10 5.89
N GLY A 178 3.67 18.29 6.48
CA GLY A 178 3.23 18.58 7.84
C GLY A 178 1.74 18.35 8.07
N GLU A 179 0.88 18.74 7.13
CA GLU A 179 -0.57 18.50 7.20
C GLU A 179 -0.92 17.00 7.12
N TRP A 180 -0.24 16.24 6.26
CA TRP A 180 -0.40 14.79 6.21
C TRP A 180 0.09 14.10 7.49
N VAL A 181 1.17 14.58 8.11
CA VAL A 181 1.62 14.09 9.43
C VAL A 181 0.57 14.37 10.51
N ARG A 182 -0.10 15.53 10.47
CA ARG A 182 -1.21 15.84 11.39
C ARG A 182 -2.37 14.88 11.20
N PHE A 183 -2.75 14.61 9.94
CA PHE A 183 -3.77 13.62 9.62
C PHE A 183 -3.39 12.22 10.12
N MET A 184 -2.14 11.76 9.89
CA MET A 184 -1.69 10.45 10.37
C MET A 184 -1.79 10.30 11.89
N LYS A 185 -1.46 11.36 12.65
CA LYS A 185 -1.61 11.37 14.11
C LYS A 185 -3.07 11.29 14.54
N TYR A 186 -3.94 12.02 13.84
CA TYR A 186 -5.39 11.93 14.05
C TYR A 186 -5.91 10.52 13.77
N ALA A 187 -5.51 9.93 12.62
CA ALA A 187 -5.95 8.63 12.18
C ALA A 187 -5.59 7.54 13.21
N ARG A 188 -4.33 7.52 13.65
CA ARG A 188 -3.85 6.55 14.67
C ARG A 188 -4.63 6.62 16.00
N ALA A 189 -5.18 7.77 16.35
CA ALA A 189 -5.88 7.97 17.61
C ALA A 189 -7.39 7.72 17.53
N ARG A 190 -7.98 7.65 16.33
CA ARG A 190 -9.44 7.74 16.16
C ARG A 190 -10.04 6.82 15.09
N LEU A 191 -9.23 6.20 14.24
CA LEU A 191 -9.67 5.29 13.16
C LEU A 191 -9.17 3.88 13.42
#